data_AF-A0A2H0AMM6-F1
#
_entry.id   AF-A0A2H0AMM6-F1
#
_cell.length_a   1.000
_cell.length_b   1.000
_cell.length_c   1.000
_cell.angle_alpha   90.00
_cell.angle_beta   90.00
_cell.angle_gamma   90.00
#
_symmetry.space_group_name_H-M   'P 1'
#
loop_
_entity.id
_entity.type
_entity.pdbx_description
1 polymer ?
#
loop_
_entity_poly.entity_id
_entity_poly.type
_entity_poly.pdbx_seq_one_letter_code
_entity_poly.pdbx_strand_id
1 'polypeptide(L)' 'MDKIKIAIAGIGNCASSLIQGIEYCRRSNADEAIGFMHWEIGGYRPGDIEVAAAFDIDKRKVGR' A
#
# COMPACT_ATOMS: atom_id res chain seq x y z
N MET A 1 0.73 -10.02 14.16
CA MET A 1 1.74 -10.28 13.11
C MET A 1 2.50 -9.00 12.86
N ASP A 2 3.78 -9.09 12.54
CA ASP A 2 4.54 -7.91 12.12
C ASP A 2 4.02 -7.40 10.78
N LYS A 3 4.02 -6.08 10.61
CA LYS A 3 3.61 -5.44 9.34
C LYS A 3 4.76 -5.43 8.34
N ILE A 4 4.44 -5.48 7.05
CA ILE A 4 5.43 -5.30 5.98
C ILE A 4 5.65 -3.80 5.81
N LYS A 5 6.81 -3.30 6.27
CA LYS A 5 7.21 -1.91 6.07
C LYS A 5 7.81 -1.72 4.69
N ILE A 6 7.24 -0.81 3.91
CA ILE A 6 7.73 -0.45 2.58
C ILE A 6 8.18 1.01 2.53
N ALA A 7 9.09 1.30 1.61
CA ALA A 7 9.42 2.63 1.17
C ALA A 7 8.98 2.82 -0.28
N ILE A 8 8.48 4.02 -0.63
CA ILE A 8 8.08 4.34 -2.01
C ILE A 8 9.06 5.35 -2.60
N ALA A 9 9.63 5.01 -3.77
CA ALA A 9 10.42 5.93 -4.58
C ALA A 9 9.56 6.44 -5.75
N GLY A 10 9.12 7.69 -5.67
CA GLY A 10 8.21 8.34 -6.60
C GLY A 10 6.76 8.31 -6.13
N ILE A 11 6.24 9.47 -5.73
CA ILE A 11 4.86 9.65 -5.25
C ILE A 11 3.97 10.13 -6.39
N GLY A 12 3.67 9.21 -7.31
CA GLY A 12 2.78 9.44 -8.45
C GLY A 12 1.40 8.78 -8.28
N ASN A 13 0.69 8.63 -9.40
CA ASN A 13 -0.63 7.98 -9.41
C ASN A 13 -0.55 6.53 -8.92
N CYS A 14 0.48 5.77 -9.30
CA CYS A 14 0.64 4.39 -8.82
C CYS A 14 0.81 4.32 -7.30
N ALA A 15 1.61 5.22 -6.71
CA ALA A 15 1.75 5.31 -5.26
C ALA A 15 0.42 5.67 -4.58
N SER A 16 -0.32 6.61 -5.17
CA SER A 16 -1.65 7.01 -4.68
C SER A 16 -2.64 5.84 -4.71
N SER A 17 -2.74 5.11 -5.83
CA SER A 17 -3.59 3.94 -5.96
C SER A 17 -3.19 2.81 -5.00
N LEU A 18 -1.89 2.59 -4.80
CA LEU A 18 -1.39 1.61 -3.84
C LEU A 18 -1.78 1.97 -2.40
N ILE A 19 -1.54 3.22 -1.97
CA ILE A 19 -1.84 3.67 -0.60
C ILE A 19 -3.35 3.58 -0.32
N GLN A 20 -4.18 4.03 -1.26
CA GLN A 20 -5.64 3.93 -1.14
C GLN A 20 -6.10 2.47 -1.16
N GLY A 21 -5.50 1.63 -2.01
CA GLY A 21 -5.78 0.20 -2.10
C GLY A 21 -5.45 -0.54 -0.81
N ILE A 22 -4.32 -0.22 -0.17
CA ILE A 22 -3.95 -0.77 1.15
C ILE A 22 -5.00 -0.39 2.20
N GLU A 23 -5.39 0.88 2.27
CA GLU A 23 -6.39 1.33 3.25
C GLU A 23 -7.78 0.72 3.00
N TYR A 24 -8.16 0.58 1.73
CA TYR A 24 -9.36 -0.14 1.34
C TYR A 24 -9.31 -1.59 1.83
N CYS A 25 -8.23 -2.31 1.55
CA CYS A 25 -8.07 -3.71 1.94
C CYS A 25 -8.01 -3.94 3.46
N ARG A 26 -7.68 -2.92 4.27
CA ARG A 26 -7.76 -3.01 5.74
C ARG A 26 -9.21 -3.12 6.24
N ARG A 27 -10.17 -2.65 5.45
CA ARG A 27 -11.61 -2.66 5.78
C ARG A 27 -12.38 -3.73 5.01
N SER A 28 -11.77 -4.30 3.98
CA SER A 28 -12.33 -5.36 3.16
C SER A 28 -11.95 -6.76 3.63
N ASN A 29 -12.65 -7.75 3.07
CA ASN A 29 -12.42 -9.17 3.28
C ASN A 29 -12.02 -9.85 1.94
N ALA A 30 -11.71 -11.15 2.00
CA ALA A 30 -11.24 -11.92 0.84
C ALA A 30 -12.27 -11.97 -0.30
N ASP A 31 -13.57 -11.90 0.01
CA ASP A 31 -14.64 -12.00 -0.99
C ASP A 31 -14.79 -10.68 -1.79
N GLU A 32 -14.29 -9.58 -1.23
CA GLU A 32 -14.23 -8.25 -1.86
C GLU A 32 -12.91 -8.00 -2.62
N ALA A 33 -12.02 -9.01 -2.68
CA ALA A 33 -10.66 -8.87 -3.19
C ALA A 33 -10.56 -8.83 -4.73
N ILE A 34 -11.24 -7.88 -5.37
CA ILE A 34 -11.18 -7.68 -6.82
C ILE A 34 -9.77 -7.24 -7.23
N GLY A 35 -9.17 -7.97 -8.16
CA GLY A 35 -7.82 -7.67 -8.68
C GLY A 35 -6.68 -8.38 -7.94
N PHE A 36 -6.97 -9.24 -6.96
CA PHE A 36 -5.98 -10.07 -6.30
C PHE A 36 -6.03 -11.51 -6.82
N MET A 37 -4.87 -12.07 -7.19
CA MET A 37 -4.76 -13.52 -7.46
C MET A 37 -4.83 -14.33 -6.16
N HIS A 38 -4.25 -13.79 -5.09
CA HIS A 38 -4.25 -14.37 -3.75
C HIS A 38 -4.51 -13.26 -2.72
N TRP A 39 -5.49 -13.47 -1.84
CA TRP A 39 -5.78 -12.55 -0.76
C TRP A 39 -4.73 -12.60 0.37
N GLU A 40 -4.07 -13.74 0.54
CA GLU A 40 -3.02 -13.93 1.54
C GLU A 40 -1.84 -14.65 0.91
N ILE A 41 -0.63 -14.18 1.20
CA ILE A 41 0.63 -14.80 0.78
C ILE A 41 1.54 -14.89 2.00
N GLY A 42 1.85 -16.12 2.42
CA GLY A 42 2.76 -16.36 3.55
C GLY A 42 2.27 -15.76 4.88
N GLY A 43 0.95 -15.73 5.11
CA GLY A 43 0.34 -15.12 6.29
C GLY A 43 0.07 -13.62 6.17
N TYR A 44 0.55 -12.95 5.11
CA TYR A 44 0.38 -11.51 4.94
C TYR A 44 -0.77 -11.20 4.00
N ARG A 45 -1.62 -10.28 4.42
CA ARG A 45 -2.73 -9.73 3.63
C ARG A 45 -2.35 -8.34 3.10
N PRO A 46 -3.00 -7.85 2.03
CA PRO A 46 -2.71 -6.53 1.47
C PRO A 46 -2.79 -5.39 2.52
N GLY A 47 -3.70 -5.50 3.49
CA GLY A 47 -3.84 -4.53 4.57
C GLY A 47 -2.70 -4.49 5.59
N ASP A 48 -1.85 -5.54 5.63
CA ASP A 48 -0.70 -5.65 6.54
C ASP A 48 0.52 -4.85 6.06
N ILE A 49 0.43 -4.21 4.88
CA ILE A 49 1.45 -3.31 4.34
C ILE A 49 1.38 -1.94 5.05
N GLU A 50 2.53 -1.40 5.42
CA GLU A 50 2.71 -0.09 6.03
C GLU A 50 3.75 0.74 5.25
N VAL A 51 3.35 1.93 4.80
CA VAL A 51 4.28 2.87 4.18
C VAL A 51 5.05 3.58 5.28
N ALA A 52 6.33 3.28 5.40
CA ALA A 52 7.21 3.82 6.43
C ALA A 52 8.09 4.98 5.92
N ALA A 53 8.29 5.07 4.61
CA ALA A 53 9.08 6.14 3.98
C ALA A 53 8.61 6.42 2.55
N ALA A 54 8.87 7.65 2.09
CA ALA A 54 8.55 8.12 0.75
C ALA A 54 9.63 9.07 0.25
N PHE A 55 9.95 8.99 -1.04
CA PHE A 55 10.93 9.86 -1.70
C PHE A 55 10.33 10.40 -3.01
N ASP A 56 10.50 11.69 -3.27
CA ASP A 56 10.13 12.33 -4.54
C ASP A 56 11.07 13.53 -4.79
N ILE A 57 11.09 14.04 -6.02
CA ILE A 57 11.87 15.21 -6.42
C ILE A 57 10.98 16.42 -6.71
N ASP A 58 9.67 16.21 -6.89
CA ASP A 58 8.72 17.27 -7.15
C ASP A 58 8.57 18.14 -5.89
N LYS A 59 8.98 19.40 -6.01
CA LYS A 59 8.89 20.41 -4.94
C LYS A 59 7.50 20.54 -4.32
N ARG A 60 6.44 20.14 -5.04
CA ARG A 60 5.06 20.17 -4.52
C ARG A 60 4.77 19.05 -3.52
N LYS A 61 5.57 17.98 -3.54
CA LYS A 61 5.40 16.76 -2.74
C LYS A 61 6.45 16.62 -1.63
N VAL A 62 7.67 17.09 -1.86
CA VAL A 62 8.75 17.04 -0.85
C VAL A 62 8.34 17.86 0.38
N GLY A 63 8.44 17.26 1.57
CA GLY A 63 8.08 17.88 2.85
C GLY A 63 6.58 17.94 3.14
N ARG A 64 5.76 17.21 2.38
CA ARG A 64 4.34 17.00 2.64
C ARG A 64 4.07 15.67 3.33
#